data_AF-A0A661K2Z0-F1
#
_entry.id   AF-A0A661K2Z0-F1
#
_cell.length_a   1.000
_cell.length_b   1.000
_cell.length_c   1.000
_cell.angle_alpha   90.00
_cell.angle_beta   90.00
_cell.angle_gamma   90.00
#
_symmetry.space_group_name_H-M   'P 1'
#
loop_
_entity.id
_entity.type
_entity.pdbx_description
1 polymer ?
#
loop_
_entity_poly.entity_id
_entity_poly.type
_entity_poly.pdbx_seq_one_letter_code
_entity_poly.pdbx_strand_id
1 'polypeptide(L)'
;GKTEVIPVREALGRVTAEAVRAKVSVPHYNSAAMDGIAVKAERTFGASEANPVRLRLGQEALWVDTGQPMPEGTDAVIMAEEVHQPEGGMVEIMRAAHPWQHVRAIGEDVIAGDVLLPSNHRIRPQDLAILLAAGVEEVRVRRRPRVTFIPTGDELVEPEEAARRPLKEGEIPEFNSALIGGMVEELGGEFVRVGIVRNELVALRAALEGALGGSDLILINAGSSAGREDYTRQLLEEMGEVLVHGLGVMPGKPTVLGVVEGIPVVGLPGYPVSAAVSFGLLVRPLLSAMLGQLSLEGPSLEATLSEDVPSRLGVEEFVRVRLMETTSGVFAHPLPRGAGVLTSLVKADGMLRIPSNKEGLSEGEGVRVELLRPREEVRRSLLVVGSHDLSIDVVAEHLRRYYPPIYLSTSATGSLGGLLALKKGYATVAGCHLLDPDSGLYNIPYVERYLKGVDVEVFHLVDREQGLMLQPGNPKEIRDVEDLVRSDVTFVNRQRGSGTRVLLDHLLQQRGISPEGVKGYDREEYTHLAVAVAVRSGRADVGLGIYAAARALGLDFIPLAKESYDLVIRKEALEDERLGLTLEALRDEEVQREIRALGGYDTQGMGEKVWP
;
A
#
# COMPACT_ATOMS: atom_id res chain seq x y z
N GLY A 1 14.45 19.64 19.81
CA GLY A 1 15.10 19.30 18.53
C GLY A 1 15.87 20.49 18.00
N LYS A 2 16.90 20.25 17.20
CA LYS A 2 17.66 21.28 16.48
C LYS A 2 16.75 22.02 15.49
N THR A 3 17.08 23.27 15.16
CA THR A 3 16.30 24.13 14.26
C THR A 3 17.18 24.70 13.16
N GLU A 4 16.59 25.05 12.03
CA GLU A 4 17.25 25.72 10.92
C GLU A 4 16.31 26.76 10.31
N VAL A 5 16.88 27.74 9.62
CA VAL A 5 16.13 28.74 8.85
C VAL A 5 16.26 28.38 7.38
N ILE A 6 15.12 28.28 6.69
CA ILE A 6 15.07 27.92 5.28
C ILE A 6 14.15 28.88 4.52
N PRO A 7 14.31 29.03 3.20
CA PRO A 7 13.35 29.74 2.36
C PRO A 7 11.96 29.11 2.49
N VAL A 8 10.90 29.94 2.52
CA VAL A 8 9.51 29.45 2.60
C VAL A 8 9.20 28.49 1.45
N ARG A 9 9.75 28.73 0.26
CA ARG A 9 9.54 27.87 -0.93
C ARG A 9 10.02 26.43 -0.75
N GLU A 10 10.93 26.17 0.18
CA GLU A 10 11.48 24.85 0.50
C GLU A 10 10.85 24.25 1.78
N ALA A 11 9.91 24.97 2.39
CA ALA A 11 9.37 24.62 3.70
C ALA A 11 8.18 23.65 3.65
N LEU A 12 7.73 23.22 2.47
CA LEU A 12 6.62 22.27 2.34
C LEU A 12 6.89 20.99 3.14
N GLY A 13 5.93 20.58 3.98
CA GLY A 13 6.03 19.39 4.80
C GLY A 13 6.99 19.50 5.99
N ARG A 14 7.74 20.60 6.12
CA ARG A 14 8.58 20.89 7.29
C ARG A 14 7.71 21.34 8.47
N VAL A 15 8.27 21.25 9.68
CA VAL A 15 7.55 21.62 10.91
C VAL A 15 8.11 22.94 11.45
N THR A 16 7.26 23.94 11.70
CA THR A 16 7.68 25.21 12.29
C THR A 16 8.29 25.00 13.68
N ALA A 17 9.40 25.67 13.98
CA ALA A 17 10.02 25.58 15.31
C ALA A 17 9.49 26.65 16.28
N GLU A 18 8.95 27.74 15.75
CA GLU A 18 8.35 28.85 16.49
C GLU A 18 7.14 29.39 15.72
N ALA A 19 6.37 30.28 16.35
CA ALA A 19 5.25 30.94 15.69
C ALA A 19 5.76 31.87 14.57
N VAL A 20 5.15 31.78 13.39
CA VAL A 20 5.50 32.61 12.24
C VAL A 20 4.51 33.77 12.15
N ARG A 21 5.03 34.99 12.03
CA ARG A 21 4.21 36.21 12.03
C ARG A 21 4.24 36.92 10.69
N ALA A 22 3.13 37.55 10.33
CA ALA A 22 3.02 38.40 9.15
C ALA A 22 3.95 39.60 9.23
N LYS A 23 4.68 39.90 8.15
CA LYS A 23 5.52 41.11 8.04
C LYS A 23 4.77 42.26 7.38
N VAL A 24 3.83 41.96 6.49
CA VAL A 24 2.96 42.93 5.82
C VAL A 24 1.50 42.50 5.94
N SER A 25 0.59 43.47 5.93
CA SER A 25 -0.84 43.19 5.86
C SER A 25 -1.23 42.67 4.47
N VAL A 26 -2.28 41.87 4.39
CA VAL A 26 -2.83 41.34 3.14
C VAL A 26 -4.32 41.73 3.05
N PRO A 27 -4.72 42.58 2.08
CA PRO A 27 -3.85 43.41 1.23
C PRO A 27 -3.08 44.47 2.05
N HIS A 28 -2.01 45.04 1.49
CA HIS A 28 -1.18 46.06 2.16
C HIS A 28 -1.62 47.50 1.85
N TYR A 29 -2.73 47.66 1.12
CA TYR A 29 -3.41 48.91 0.80
C TYR A 29 -4.89 48.62 0.58
N ASN A 30 -5.71 49.68 0.57
CA ASN A 30 -7.12 49.55 0.20
C ASN A 30 -7.21 49.36 -1.31
N SER A 31 -7.79 48.25 -1.76
CA SER A 31 -7.86 47.91 -3.19
C SER A 31 -9.29 47.74 -3.69
N ALA A 32 -9.48 47.91 -5.00
CA ALA A 32 -10.75 47.61 -5.64
C ALA A 32 -11.04 46.10 -5.55
N ALA A 33 -12.24 45.73 -5.10
CA ALA A 33 -12.68 44.33 -5.04
C ALA A 33 -13.29 43.84 -6.36
N MET A 34 -13.64 44.76 -7.26
CA MET A 34 -14.31 44.51 -8.54
C MET A 34 -13.73 45.43 -9.62
N ASP A 35 -13.83 45.03 -10.88
CA ASP A 35 -13.55 45.89 -12.03
C ASP A 35 -14.67 46.92 -12.17
N GLY A 36 -14.34 48.19 -12.40
CA GLY A 36 -15.35 49.24 -12.43
C GLY A 36 -14.81 50.65 -12.28
N ILE A 37 -15.62 51.53 -11.69
CA ILE A 37 -15.21 52.90 -11.38
C ILE A 37 -15.13 53.13 -9.88
N ALA A 38 -13.99 53.66 -9.44
CA ALA A 38 -13.82 54.19 -8.11
C ALA A 38 -14.44 55.59 -8.03
N VAL A 39 -15.26 55.79 -7.00
CA VAL A 39 -16.01 57.03 -6.76
C VAL A 39 -15.94 57.41 -5.28
N LYS A 40 -16.23 58.68 -4.98
CA LYS A 40 -16.61 59.06 -3.62
C LYS A 40 -18.10 58.74 -3.45
N ALA A 41 -18.44 57.78 -2.60
CA ALA A 41 -19.79 57.24 -2.40
C ALA A 41 -20.84 58.33 -2.23
N GLU A 42 -20.53 59.36 -1.43
CA GLU A 42 -21.40 60.52 -1.19
C GLU A 42 -21.87 61.22 -2.47
N ARG A 43 -21.05 61.25 -3.53
CA ARG A 43 -21.43 61.87 -4.82
C ARG A 43 -22.49 61.08 -5.56
N THR A 44 -22.70 59.82 -5.22
CA THR A 44 -23.71 58.96 -5.84
C THR A 44 -25.03 58.94 -5.07
N PHE A 45 -25.09 59.59 -3.90
CA PHE A 45 -26.29 59.60 -3.08
C PHE A 45 -27.47 60.25 -3.82
N GLY A 46 -28.62 59.58 -3.79
CA GLY A 46 -29.81 59.98 -4.55
C GLY A 46 -29.87 59.44 -5.98
N ALA A 47 -28.83 58.75 -6.46
CA ALA A 47 -28.88 58.01 -7.72
C ALA A 47 -29.96 56.93 -7.71
N SER A 48 -30.80 56.91 -8.75
CA SER A 48 -31.81 55.88 -9.02
C SER A 48 -31.96 55.73 -10.54
N GLU A 49 -32.58 54.64 -11.02
CA GLU A 49 -32.87 54.47 -12.44
C GLU A 49 -33.69 55.63 -13.03
N ALA A 50 -34.63 56.18 -12.25
CA ALA A 50 -35.46 57.31 -12.65
C ALA A 50 -34.73 58.67 -12.60
N ASN A 51 -33.65 58.77 -11.81
CA ASN A 51 -32.85 59.98 -11.66
C ASN A 51 -31.37 59.60 -11.52
N PRO A 52 -30.68 59.25 -12.62
CA PRO A 52 -29.29 58.83 -12.59
C PRO A 52 -28.39 60.01 -12.25
N VAL A 53 -27.36 59.76 -11.45
CA VAL A 53 -26.30 60.74 -11.18
C VAL A 53 -25.26 60.66 -12.29
N ARG A 54 -24.90 61.80 -12.87
CA ARG A 54 -23.83 61.90 -13.88
C ARG A 54 -22.53 62.35 -13.24
N LEU A 55 -21.47 61.56 -13.38
CA LEU A 55 -20.12 61.90 -12.92
C LEU A 55 -19.18 62.03 -14.12
N ARG A 56 -18.22 62.96 -14.06
CA ARG A 56 -17.20 63.10 -15.09
C ARG A 56 -16.13 62.01 -14.96
N LEU A 57 -15.99 61.19 -15.99
CA LEU A 57 -14.96 60.15 -16.04
C LEU A 57 -13.58 60.81 -16.13
N GLY A 58 -12.61 60.30 -15.36
CA GLY A 58 -11.26 60.85 -15.26
C GLY A 58 -11.10 61.97 -14.21
N GLN A 59 -12.19 62.41 -13.57
CA GLN A 59 -12.15 63.43 -12.51
C GLN A 59 -12.97 63.05 -11.28
N GLU A 60 -14.20 62.59 -11.46
CA GLU A 60 -15.14 62.26 -10.36
C GLU A 60 -15.39 60.75 -10.23
N ALA A 61 -15.14 60.02 -11.32
CA ALA A 61 -15.13 58.58 -11.41
C ALA A 61 -13.84 58.17 -12.13
N LEU A 62 -13.12 57.18 -11.60
CA LEU A 62 -11.85 56.71 -12.14
C LEU A 62 -11.92 55.20 -12.38
N TRP A 63 -11.55 54.74 -13.58
CA TRP A 63 -11.48 53.30 -13.85
C TRP A 63 -10.45 52.64 -12.93
N VAL A 64 -10.88 51.54 -12.33
CA VAL A 64 -10.05 50.65 -11.53
C VAL A 64 -10.35 49.22 -11.93
N ASP A 65 -9.29 48.43 -12.03
CA ASP A 65 -9.40 46.98 -12.12
C ASP A 65 -9.27 46.36 -10.73
N THR A 66 -9.77 45.14 -10.58
CA THR A 66 -9.71 44.35 -9.35
C THR A 66 -8.28 44.24 -8.87
N GLY A 67 -8.06 44.55 -7.60
CA GLY A 67 -6.75 44.55 -6.96
C GLY A 67 -5.97 45.85 -7.14
N GLN A 68 -6.37 46.79 -7.99
CA GLN A 68 -5.70 48.10 -8.06
C GLN A 68 -5.93 48.92 -6.79
N PRO A 69 -4.98 49.79 -6.41
CA PRO A 69 -5.16 50.71 -5.29
C PRO A 69 -6.34 51.64 -5.50
N MET A 70 -7.11 51.90 -4.43
CA MET A 70 -8.16 52.90 -4.47
C MET A 70 -7.56 54.30 -4.74
N PRO A 71 -8.03 55.02 -5.77
CA PRO A 71 -7.58 56.38 -6.04
C PRO A 71 -7.85 57.34 -4.88
N GLU A 72 -7.00 58.35 -4.72
CA GLU A 72 -7.15 59.34 -3.66
C GLU A 72 -8.51 60.05 -3.75
N GLY A 73 -9.18 60.19 -2.60
CA GLY A 73 -10.50 60.83 -2.50
C GLY A 73 -11.68 59.96 -2.91
N THR A 74 -11.46 58.70 -3.28
CA THR A 74 -12.51 57.69 -3.52
C THR A 74 -12.61 56.72 -2.35
N ASP A 75 -13.81 56.19 -2.10
CA ASP A 75 -14.09 55.27 -0.99
C ASP A 75 -15.07 54.15 -1.36
N ALA A 76 -15.46 54.02 -2.62
CA ALA A 76 -16.32 52.94 -3.12
C ALA A 76 -16.02 52.59 -4.58
N VAL A 77 -16.31 51.36 -4.98
CA VAL A 77 -16.26 50.91 -6.38
C VAL A 77 -17.64 50.48 -6.86
N ILE A 78 -18.05 50.99 -8.02
CA ILE A 78 -19.25 50.56 -8.74
C ILE A 78 -18.80 49.64 -9.86
N MET A 79 -19.38 48.45 -9.94
CA MET A 79 -18.99 47.41 -10.91
C MET A 79 -19.18 47.90 -12.35
N ALA A 80 -18.29 47.52 -13.26
CA ALA A 80 -18.33 47.95 -14.66
C ALA A 80 -19.69 47.69 -15.33
N GLU A 81 -20.36 46.60 -14.97
CA GLU A 81 -21.69 46.21 -15.45
C GLU A 81 -22.81 47.19 -15.04
N GLU A 82 -22.60 47.92 -13.95
CA GLU A 82 -23.54 48.93 -13.44
C GLU A 82 -23.23 50.35 -13.94
N VAL A 83 -22.18 50.51 -14.75
CA VAL A 83 -21.73 51.82 -15.27
C VAL A 83 -22.23 52.03 -16.69
N HIS A 84 -23.13 53.00 -16.85
CA HIS A 84 -23.60 53.41 -18.18
C HIS A 84 -22.76 54.58 -18.69
N GLN A 85 -22.18 54.46 -19.89
CA GLN A 85 -21.31 55.49 -20.50
C GLN A 85 -21.97 56.17 -21.70
N PRO A 86 -22.66 57.31 -21.52
CA PRO A 86 -23.08 58.14 -22.65
C PRO A 86 -21.88 58.80 -23.37
N GLU A 87 -22.08 59.26 -24.61
CA GLU A 87 -21.08 60.03 -25.35
C GLU A 87 -20.68 61.32 -24.59
N GLY A 88 -19.39 61.68 -24.63
CA GLY A 88 -18.88 62.94 -24.05
C GLY A 88 -18.13 62.81 -22.71
N GLY A 89 -17.74 61.59 -22.30
CA GLY A 89 -16.83 61.38 -21.15
C GLY A 89 -17.51 61.47 -19.78
N MET A 90 -18.80 61.20 -19.72
CA MET A 90 -19.57 61.10 -18.47
C MET A 90 -19.94 59.63 -18.21
N VAL A 91 -20.13 59.28 -16.94
CA VAL A 91 -20.75 58.01 -16.52
C VAL A 91 -22.07 58.30 -15.80
N GLU A 92 -23.07 57.47 -16.04
CA GLU A 92 -24.37 57.50 -15.38
C GLU A 92 -24.43 56.39 -14.33
N ILE A 93 -24.70 56.82 -13.10
CA ILE A 93 -24.86 55.98 -11.93
C ILE A 93 -26.34 55.87 -11.63
N MET A 94 -26.89 54.67 -11.79
CA MET A 94 -28.32 54.39 -11.56
C MET A 94 -28.61 53.88 -10.14
N ARG A 95 -27.57 53.58 -9.36
CA ARG A 95 -27.69 53.13 -7.97
C ARG A 95 -26.59 53.75 -7.12
N ALA A 96 -26.98 54.35 -6.00
CA ALA A 96 -26.03 54.92 -5.06
C ALA A 96 -25.11 53.83 -4.47
N ALA A 97 -23.80 54.08 -4.46
CA ALA A 97 -22.83 53.29 -3.72
C ALA A 97 -22.79 53.72 -2.25
N HIS A 98 -22.52 52.78 -1.35
CA HIS A 98 -22.25 53.09 0.06
C HIS A 98 -20.73 53.15 0.32
N PRO A 99 -20.26 53.91 1.35
CA PRO A 99 -18.85 53.94 1.70
C PRO A 99 -18.29 52.53 1.92
N TRP A 100 -17.10 52.27 1.39
CA TRP A 100 -16.38 50.99 1.38
C TRP A 100 -17.04 49.86 0.57
N GLN A 101 -18.05 50.17 -0.24
CA GLN A 101 -18.62 49.20 -1.17
C GLN A 101 -17.55 48.72 -2.15
N HIS A 102 -17.38 47.39 -2.23
CA HIS A 102 -16.41 46.74 -3.13
C HIS A 102 -14.98 47.28 -2.97
N VAL A 103 -14.61 47.66 -1.75
CA VAL A 103 -13.24 48.00 -1.38
C VAL A 103 -12.72 46.95 -0.42
N ARG A 104 -11.60 46.33 -0.77
CA ARG A 104 -10.84 45.45 0.13
C ARG A 104 -9.98 46.31 1.03
N ALA A 105 -10.29 46.35 2.31
CA ALA A 105 -9.54 47.15 3.27
C ALA A 105 -8.13 46.58 3.52
N ILE A 106 -7.18 47.44 3.88
CA ILE A 106 -5.85 47.00 4.33
C ILE A 106 -5.98 45.99 5.47
N GLY A 107 -5.32 44.84 5.32
CA GLY A 107 -5.33 43.76 6.30
C GLY A 107 -6.67 43.07 6.52
N GLU A 108 -7.58 43.12 5.53
CA GLU A 108 -8.84 42.37 5.53
C GLU A 108 -8.64 40.86 5.81
N ASP A 109 -7.56 40.27 5.29
CA ASP A 109 -7.22 38.85 5.49
C ASP A 109 -6.22 38.68 6.65
N VAL A 110 -5.10 39.41 6.60
CA VAL A 110 -4.02 39.34 7.59
C VAL A 110 -3.52 40.73 7.93
N ILE A 111 -3.32 41.02 9.21
CA ILE A 111 -2.67 42.24 9.68
C ILE A 111 -1.20 41.95 9.99
N ALA A 112 -0.31 42.88 9.64
CA ALA A 112 1.10 42.78 10.03
C ALA A 112 1.25 42.54 11.55
N GLY A 113 2.03 41.52 11.92
CA GLY A 113 2.21 41.08 13.30
C GLY A 113 1.34 39.90 13.73
N ASP A 114 0.27 39.57 12.99
CA ASP A 114 -0.57 38.41 13.26
C ASP A 114 0.23 37.11 13.21
N VAL A 115 -0.15 36.15 14.06
CA VAL A 115 0.41 34.80 14.00
C VAL A 115 -0.25 34.07 12.84
N LEU A 116 0.52 33.78 11.80
CA LEU A 116 0.08 33.02 10.64
C LEU A 116 0.06 31.53 10.94
N LEU A 117 1.16 31.02 11.51
CA LEU A 117 1.31 29.62 11.85
C LEU A 117 1.83 29.49 13.28
N PRO A 118 1.28 28.60 14.12
CA PRO A 118 1.84 28.31 15.43
C PRO A 118 3.16 27.53 15.31
N SER A 119 3.87 27.35 16.41
CA SER A 119 4.98 26.40 16.50
C SER A 119 4.47 24.96 16.37
N ASN A 120 5.32 24.04 15.92
CA ASN A 120 4.97 22.64 15.66
C ASN A 120 3.89 22.43 14.59
N HIS A 121 3.73 23.39 13.70
CA HIS A 121 2.81 23.30 12.57
C HIS A 121 3.51 22.64 11.38
N ARG A 122 2.96 21.57 10.83
CA ARG A 122 3.44 20.98 9.58
C ARG A 122 2.92 21.82 8.41
N ILE A 123 3.85 22.45 7.69
CA ILE A 123 3.56 23.41 6.63
C ILE A 123 2.92 22.71 5.42
N ARG A 124 1.75 23.19 5.00
CA ARG A 124 0.94 22.71 3.86
C ARG A 124 1.00 23.71 2.70
N PRO A 125 0.49 23.37 1.50
CA PRO A 125 0.54 24.27 0.34
C PRO A 125 -0.08 25.65 0.58
N GLN A 126 -1.26 25.73 1.22
CA GLN A 126 -1.91 27.00 1.54
C GLN A 126 -1.13 27.83 2.56
N ASP A 127 -0.40 27.15 3.47
CA ASP A 127 0.41 27.83 4.47
C ASP A 127 1.60 28.54 3.79
N LEU A 128 2.19 27.94 2.76
CA LEU A 128 3.23 28.59 1.94
C LEU A 128 2.72 29.86 1.26
N ALA A 129 1.52 29.80 0.69
CA ALA A 129 0.92 30.91 -0.01
C ALA A 129 0.71 32.12 0.92
N ILE A 130 0.13 31.89 2.11
CA ILE A 130 -0.12 32.99 3.05
C ILE A 130 1.17 33.54 3.64
N LEU A 131 2.17 32.69 3.92
CA LEU A 131 3.50 33.15 4.36
C LEU A 131 4.11 34.12 3.35
N LEU A 132 4.13 33.75 2.07
CA LEU A 132 4.68 34.60 1.00
C LEU A 132 3.85 35.88 0.81
N ALA A 133 2.51 35.77 0.80
CA ALA A 133 1.61 36.93 0.67
C ALA A 133 1.81 37.95 1.80
N ALA A 134 2.06 37.46 3.02
CA ALA A 134 2.34 38.27 4.20
C ALA A 134 3.82 38.68 4.35
N GLY A 135 4.63 38.54 3.28
CA GLY A 135 6.01 39.02 3.22
C GLY A 135 7.03 38.17 4.00
N VAL A 136 6.69 36.92 4.33
CA VAL A 136 7.62 35.98 4.97
C VAL A 136 8.41 35.24 3.90
N GLU A 137 9.70 35.54 3.81
CA GLU A 137 10.62 34.91 2.84
C GLU A 137 11.32 33.67 3.40
N GLU A 138 11.57 33.67 4.71
CA GLU A 138 12.26 32.60 5.43
C GLU A 138 11.47 32.20 6.67
N VAL A 139 11.55 30.91 7.02
CA VAL A 139 10.87 30.34 8.19
C VAL A 139 11.83 29.50 9.01
N ARG A 140 11.78 29.67 10.33
CA ARG A 140 12.51 28.81 11.26
C ARG A 140 11.74 27.51 11.46
N VAL A 141 12.32 26.41 10.99
CA VAL A 141 11.74 25.07 11.06
C VAL A 141 12.58 24.16 11.96
N ARG A 142 11.99 23.06 12.39
CA ARG A 142 12.72 21.96 13.00
C ARG A 142 13.59 21.31 11.93
N ARG A 143 14.86 21.10 12.26
CA ARG A 143 15.78 20.35 11.41
C ARG A 143 15.26 18.93 11.24
N ARG A 144 15.42 18.34 10.06
CA ARG A 144 15.14 16.91 9.86
C ARG A 144 16.02 16.10 10.83
N PRO A 145 15.46 15.21 11.66
CA PRO A 145 16.26 14.33 12.49
C PRO A 145 17.12 13.43 11.61
N ARG A 146 18.43 13.40 11.85
CA ARG A 146 19.35 12.55 11.09
C ARG A 146 19.35 11.13 11.67
N VAL A 147 18.90 10.17 10.89
CA VAL A 147 18.73 8.77 11.29
C VAL A 147 19.79 7.92 10.57
N THR A 148 20.76 7.42 11.32
CA THR A 148 21.78 6.52 10.76
C THR A 148 21.33 5.08 10.88
N PHE A 149 21.36 4.33 9.78
CA PHE A 149 21.00 2.93 9.70
C PHE A 149 22.23 2.07 9.44
N ILE A 150 22.42 1.06 10.28
CA ILE A 150 23.53 0.12 10.26
C ILE A 150 22.98 -1.26 9.88
N PRO A 151 23.07 -1.66 8.59
CA PRO A 151 22.74 -3.02 8.19
C PRO A 151 23.80 -3.98 8.74
N THR A 152 23.37 -5.15 9.22
CA THR A 152 24.29 -6.15 9.76
C THR A 152 23.83 -7.57 9.50
N GLY A 153 24.79 -8.42 9.16
CA GLY A 153 24.57 -9.82 8.80
C GLY A 153 25.72 -10.29 7.92
N ASP A 154 26.27 -11.47 8.24
CA ASP A 154 27.37 -12.06 7.47
C ASP A 154 26.88 -12.64 6.13
N GLU A 155 25.57 -12.91 6.04
CA GLU A 155 24.86 -13.33 4.84
C GLU A 155 24.56 -12.18 3.87
N LEU A 156 24.66 -10.93 4.31
CA LEU A 156 24.20 -9.78 3.54
C LEU A 156 25.20 -9.40 2.43
N VAL A 157 24.67 -9.15 1.24
CA VAL A 157 25.41 -8.61 0.10
C VAL A 157 24.72 -7.33 -0.41
N GLU A 158 25.50 -6.44 -1.03
CA GLU A 158 24.94 -5.23 -1.62
C GLU A 158 23.99 -5.59 -2.79
N PRO A 159 22.79 -4.99 -2.88
CA PRO A 159 21.82 -5.28 -3.95
C PRO A 159 22.38 -5.09 -5.36
N GLU A 160 23.25 -4.09 -5.57
CA GLU A 160 23.89 -3.82 -6.85
C GLU A 160 24.88 -4.92 -7.25
N GLU A 161 25.52 -5.57 -6.27
CA GLU A 161 26.35 -6.75 -6.51
C GLU A 161 25.46 -7.94 -6.87
N ALA A 162 24.41 -8.17 -6.08
CA ALA A 162 23.45 -9.25 -6.30
C ALA A 162 22.74 -9.19 -7.66
N ALA A 163 22.55 -7.99 -8.22
CA ALA A 163 21.95 -7.81 -9.54
C ALA A 163 22.90 -8.16 -10.69
N ARG A 164 24.22 -8.15 -10.47
CA ARG A 164 25.25 -8.35 -11.51
C ARG A 164 25.70 -9.79 -11.65
N ARG A 165 25.37 -10.66 -10.70
CA ARG A 165 25.73 -12.08 -10.71
C ARG A 165 24.66 -12.93 -10.02
N PRO A 166 24.57 -14.23 -10.33
CA PRO A 166 23.78 -15.15 -9.52
C PRO A 166 24.23 -15.12 -8.05
N LEU A 167 23.26 -15.13 -7.14
CA LEU A 167 23.50 -15.25 -5.70
C LEU A 167 23.99 -16.65 -5.35
N LYS A 168 24.93 -16.72 -4.40
CA LYS A 168 25.36 -17.97 -3.79
C LYS A 168 24.39 -18.37 -2.68
N GLU A 169 24.39 -19.65 -2.35
CA GLU A 169 23.64 -20.13 -1.19
C GLU A 169 24.11 -19.42 0.09
N GLY A 170 23.16 -18.92 0.88
CA GLY A 170 23.45 -18.12 2.06
C GLY A 170 23.72 -16.64 1.80
N GLU A 171 23.67 -16.14 0.56
CA GLU A 171 23.72 -14.71 0.29
C GLU A 171 22.31 -14.11 0.21
N ILE A 172 22.10 -12.99 0.90
CA ILE A 172 20.83 -12.24 0.91
C ILE A 172 21.11 -10.80 0.50
N PRO A 173 20.48 -10.28 -0.56
CA PRO A 173 20.57 -8.86 -0.89
C PRO A 173 20.02 -8.01 0.27
N GLU A 174 20.76 -6.99 0.69
CA GLU A 174 20.31 -6.12 1.78
C GLU A 174 19.18 -5.19 1.33
N PHE A 175 17.94 -5.45 1.78
CA PHE A 175 16.75 -4.70 1.38
C PHE A 175 16.08 -3.92 2.52
N ASN A 176 16.44 -4.17 3.78
CA ASN A 176 15.77 -3.54 4.92
C ASN A 176 16.10 -2.05 5.01
N SER A 177 17.29 -1.63 4.57
CA SER A 177 17.64 -0.22 4.50
C SER A 177 16.71 0.57 3.58
N ALA A 178 16.25 -0.02 2.47
CA ALA A 178 15.28 0.62 1.58
C ALA A 178 13.90 0.76 2.25
N LEU A 179 13.44 -0.29 2.92
CA LEU A 179 12.18 -0.27 3.67
C LEU A 179 12.20 0.78 4.80
N ILE A 180 13.22 0.72 5.66
CA ILE A 180 13.34 1.60 6.82
C ILE A 180 13.66 3.04 6.38
N GLY A 181 14.49 3.23 5.36
CA GLY A 181 14.79 4.54 4.81
C GLY A 181 13.55 5.26 4.30
N GLY A 182 12.71 4.58 3.51
CA GLY A 182 11.43 5.13 3.07
C GLY A 182 10.53 5.53 4.23
N MET A 183 10.40 4.67 5.24
CA MET A 183 9.59 4.97 6.44
C MET A 183 10.13 6.16 7.26
N VAL A 184 11.46 6.36 7.32
CA VAL A 184 12.08 7.53 7.96
C VAL A 184 11.76 8.80 7.19
N GLU A 185 11.90 8.78 5.86
CA GLU A 185 11.67 9.94 5.01
C GLU A 185 10.19 10.35 4.96
N GLU A 186 9.26 9.39 4.95
CA GLU A 186 7.82 9.63 5.05
C GLU A 186 7.45 10.41 6.33
N LEU A 187 8.17 10.12 7.43
CA LEU A 187 8.02 10.82 8.71
C LEU A 187 8.78 12.15 8.78
N GLY A 188 9.50 12.55 7.73
CA GLY A 188 10.24 13.80 7.65
C GLY A 188 11.65 13.76 8.25
N GLY A 189 12.19 12.56 8.48
CA GLY A 189 13.59 12.35 8.86
C GLY A 189 14.56 12.46 7.67
N GLU A 190 15.85 12.57 7.98
CA GLU A 190 16.96 12.46 7.03
C GLU A 190 17.60 11.08 7.22
N PHE A 191 17.50 10.21 6.22
CA PHE A 191 18.03 8.85 6.31
C PHE A 191 19.49 8.78 5.83
N VAL A 192 20.34 8.10 6.60
CA VAL A 192 21.75 7.85 6.25
C VAL A 192 22.06 6.38 6.45
N ARG A 193 22.45 5.67 5.39
CA ARG A 193 22.89 4.28 5.45
C ARG A 193 24.42 4.21 5.50
N VAL A 194 24.97 3.44 6.42
CA VAL A 194 26.38 3.00 6.35
C VAL A 194 26.47 1.66 5.61
N GLY A 195 27.69 1.27 5.19
CA GLY A 195 27.89 -0.04 4.55
C GLY A 195 27.55 -1.21 5.47
N ILE A 196 27.36 -2.40 4.88
CA ILE A 196 27.06 -3.63 5.61
C ILE A 196 28.15 -3.92 6.66
N VAL A 197 27.73 -4.11 7.91
CA VAL A 197 28.61 -4.40 9.05
C VAL A 197 28.52 -5.88 9.41
N ARG A 198 29.69 -6.51 9.57
CA ARG A 198 29.77 -7.91 10.01
C ARG A 198 29.10 -8.11 11.37
N ASN A 199 28.58 -9.31 11.59
CA ASN A 199 27.87 -9.63 12.83
C ASN A 199 28.85 -9.98 13.97
N GLU A 200 29.71 -9.03 14.32
CA GLU A 200 30.73 -9.15 15.37
C GLU A 200 30.79 -7.88 16.24
N LEU A 201 30.97 -8.04 17.55
CA LEU A 201 30.92 -6.94 18.52
C LEU A 201 31.87 -5.79 18.19
N VAL A 202 33.09 -6.10 17.71
CA VAL A 202 34.11 -5.09 17.38
C VAL A 202 33.68 -4.24 16.17
N ALA A 203 33.13 -4.87 15.13
CA ALA A 203 32.67 -4.15 13.95
C ALA A 203 31.43 -3.30 14.26
N LEU A 204 30.47 -3.85 15.01
CA LEU A 204 29.29 -3.12 15.45
C LEU A 204 29.64 -1.93 16.35
N ARG A 205 30.61 -2.09 17.27
CA ARG A 205 31.14 -1.00 18.09
C ARG A 205 31.73 0.12 17.25
N ALA A 206 32.63 -0.21 16.32
CA ALA A 206 33.24 0.79 15.45
C ALA A 206 32.20 1.53 14.60
N ALA A 207 31.19 0.82 14.10
CA ALA A 207 30.10 1.41 13.33
C ALA A 207 29.21 2.33 14.19
N LEU A 208 28.88 1.92 15.41
CA LEU A 208 28.11 2.73 16.36
C LEU A 208 28.89 3.99 16.76
N GLU A 209 30.16 3.87 17.15
CA GLU A 209 31.04 5.00 17.48
C GLU A 209 31.15 6.00 16.32
N GLY A 210 31.30 5.51 15.09
CA GLY A 210 31.31 6.34 13.89
C GLY A 210 29.99 7.07 13.62
N ALA A 211 28.86 6.54 14.10
CA ALA A 211 27.54 7.11 13.88
C ALA A 211 27.12 8.15 14.95
N LEU A 212 27.62 8.06 16.19
CA LEU A 212 27.21 8.91 17.32
C LEU A 212 27.36 10.41 17.01
N GLY A 213 28.52 10.86 16.54
CA GLY A 213 28.81 12.30 16.36
C GLY A 213 27.92 13.02 15.32
N GLY A 214 27.18 12.28 14.50
CA GLY A 214 26.38 12.84 13.41
C GLY A 214 24.89 12.51 13.45
N SER A 215 24.42 11.70 14.40
CA SER A 215 23.04 11.18 14.38
C SER A 215 22.18 11.80 15.47
N ASP A 216 20.88 11.91 15.22
CA ASP A 216 19.90 12.16 16.28
C ASP A 216 19.18 10.85 16.69
N LEU A 217 19.22 9.82 15.84
CA LEU A 217 18.73 8.47 16.08
C LEU A 217 19.60 7.46 15.32
N ILE A 218 19.91 6.33 15.93
CA ILE A 218 20.66 5.25 15.28
C ILE A 218 19.79 3.99 15.26
N LEU A 219 19.72 3.35 14.10
CA LEU A 219 18.99 2.10 13.87
C LEU A 219 20.02 1.03 13.49
N ILE A 220 20.04 -0.08 14.21
CA ILE A 220 20.89 -1.23 13.91
C ILE A 220 19.97 -2.35 13.44
N ASN A 221 20.20 -2.93 12.26
CA ASN A 221 19.39 -4.06 11.80
C ASN A 221 19.88 -5.40 12.35
N ALA A 222 20.01 -5.46 13.66
CA ALA A 222 20.24 -6.68 14.41
C ALA A 222 19.15 -6.77 15.47
N GLY A 223 18.41 -7.89 15.46
CA GLY A 223 17.50 -8.20 16.55
C GLY A 223 18.25 -8.83 17.72
N SER A 224 17.76 -8.61 18.94
CA SER A 224 18.13 -9.36 20.14
C SER A 224 17.58 -10.79 20.10
N SER A 225 18.14 -11.65 19.24
CA SER A 225 17.70 -13.05 19.17
C SER A 225 18.14 -13.79 20.44
N ALA A 226 17.30 -14.69 20.96
CA ALA A 226 17.63 -15.59 22.09
C ALA A 226 18.71 -16.65 21.74
N GLY A 227 19.43 -16.45 20.63
CA GLY A 227 20.61 -17.23 20.23
C GLY A 227 21.83 -16.87 21.08
N ARG A 228 22.96 -17.55 20.80
CA ARG A 228 24.15 -17.53 21.66
C ARG A 228 24.82 -16.15 21.82
N GLU A 229 24.56 -15.17 20.95
CA GLU A 229 25.31 -13.90 20.92
C GLU A 229 24.40 -12.72 20.52
N ASP A 230 23.76 -12.08 21.51
CA ASP A 230 23.00 -10.84 21.34
C ASP A 230 23.93 -9.62 21.40
N TYR A 231 24.70 -9.43 20.33
CA TYR A 231 25.74 -8.40 20.27
C TYR A 231 25.20 -6.98 20.38
N THR A 232 24.00 -6.70 19.87
CA THR A 232 23.42 -5.36 19.93
C THR A 232 23.06 -4.98 21.36
N ARG A 233 22.40 -5.87 22.12
CA ARG A 233 22.13 -5.60 23.53
C ARG A 233 23.43 -5.44 24.31
N GLN A 234 24.37 -6.37 24.16
CA GLN A 234 25.65 -6.31 24.86
C GLN A 234 26.37 -4.99 24.56
N LEU A 235 26.42 -4.57 23.29
CA LEU A 235 27.02 -3.32 22.87
C LEU A 235 26.37 -2.11 23.55
N LEU A 236 25.04 -2.09 23.63
CA LEU A 236 24.30 -1.01 24.28
C LEU A 236 24.52 -0.99 25.80
N GLU A 237 24.61 -2.15 26.45
CA GLU A 237 24.96 -2.26 27.87
C GLU A 237 26.39 -1.80 28.16
N GLU A 238 27.33 -2.03 27.24
CA GLU A 238 28.73 -1.61 27.38
C GLU A 238 28.96 -0.13 27.11
N MET A 239 28.18 0.47 26.20
CA MET A 239 28.37 1.87 25.76
C MET A 239 27.39 2.87 26.37
N GLY A 240 26.29 2.40 26.97
CA GLY A 240 25.24 3.27 27.48
C GLY A 240 24.23 2.53 28.35
N GLU A 241 22.95 2.78 28.12
CA GLU A 241 21.85 2.22 28.90
C GLU A 241 20.84 1.51 27.98
N VAL A 242 20.38 0.32 28.38
CA VAL A 242 19.28 -0.38 27.70
C VAL A 242 17.97 -0.07 28.42
N LEU A 243 17.02 0.51 27.68
CA LEU A 243 15.69 0.90 28.19
C LEU A 243 14.62 -0.16 27.91
N VAL A 244 14.73 -0.84 26.78
CA VAL A 244 13.80 -1.90 26.38
C VAL A 244 14.60 -3.08 25.86
N HIS A 245 14.31 -4.27 26.39
CA HIS A 245 14.88 -5.53 25.92
C HIS A 245 13.75 -6.47 25.52
N GLY A 246 13.42 -6.41 24.24
CA GLY A 246 12.35 -7.15 23.64
C GLY A 246 10.97 -6.50 23.82
N LEU A 247 10.07 -6.84 22.91
CA LEU A 247 8.69 -6.37 22.91
C LEU A 247 7.75 -7.57 23.08
N GLY A 248 6.65 -7.38 23.82
CA GLY A 248 5.57 -8.35 23.96
C GLY A 248 4.68 -8.41 22.72
N VAL A 249 5.28 -8.48 21.53
CA VAL A 249 4.58 -8.40 20.23
C VAL A 249 5.01 -9.50 19.27
N MET A 250 4.14 -9.83 18.32
CA MET A 250 4.41 -10.80 17.26
C MET A 250 3.93 -10.26 15.91
N PRO A 251 4.79 -10.15 14.88
CA PRO A 251 6.25 -10.24 14.92
C PRO A 251 6.89 -9.00 15.57
N GLY A 252 8.19 -9.06 15.93
CA GLY A 252 8.93 -7.91 16.50
C GLY A 252 9.55 -8.13 17.88
N LYS A 253 9.36 -9.30 18.50
CA LYS A 253 9.89 -9.63 19.84
C LYS A 253 11.35 -9.20 20.09
N PRO A 254 12.34 -9.45 19.23
CA PRO A 254 13.75 -9.19 19.56
C PRO A 254 14.17 -7.73 19.30
N THR A 255 13.33 -6.76 19.65
CA THR A 255 13.65 -5.34 19.47
C THR A 255 14.28 -4.79 20.73
N VAL A 256 15.37 -4.05 20.61
CA VAL A 256 16.05 -3.38 21.74
C VAL A 256 16.04 -1.88 21.55
N LEU A 257 15.86 -1.13 22.63
CA LEU A 257 16.04 0.33 22.67
C LEU A 257 17.04 0.64 23.77
N GLY A 258 18.07 1.40 23.43
CA GLY A 258 19.01 1.96 24.39
C GLY A 258 19.33 3.41 24.09
N VAL A 259 20.14 4.01 24.94
CA VAL A 259 20.65 5.37 24.81
C VAL A 259 22.16 5.33 25.00
N VAL A 260 22.90 5.87 24.03
CA VAL A 260 24.36 5.98 24.07
C VAL A 260 24.70 7.46 23.84
N GLU A 261 25.44 8.07 24.77
CA GLU A 261 25.77 9.50 24.74
C GLU A 261 24.56 10.44 24.53
N GLY A 262 23.39 10.07 25.06
CA GLY A 262 22.14 10.81 24.90
C GLY A 262 21.43 10.62 23.55
N ILE A 263 21.97 9.76 22.68
CA ILE A 263 21.38 9.41 21.38
C ILE A 263 20.62 8.09 21.51
N PRO A 264 19.32 8.03 21.15
CA PRO A 264 18.59 6.78 21.11
C PRO A 264 19.16 5.84 20.03
N VAL A 265 19.32 4.58 20.40
CA VAL A 265 19.76 3.50 19.51
C VAL A 265 18.71 2.39 19.55
N VAL A 266 18.16 2.03 18.39
CA VAL A 266 17.14 0.97 18.26
C VAL A 266 17.72 -0.19 17.46
N GLY A 267 17.75 -1.38 18.07
CA GLY A 267 18.03 -2.63 17.36
C GLY A 267 16.72 -3.18 16.77
N LEU A 268 16.60 -3.08 15.45
CA LEU A 268 15.47 -3.59 14.68
C LEU A 268 15.73 -5.04 14.22
N PRO A 269 14.74 -5.94 14.30
CA PRO A 269 14.91 -7.32 13.86
C PRO A 269 15.26 -7.44 12.37
N GLY A 270 16.06 -8.44 11.99
CA GLY A 270 16.45 -8.69 10.59
C GLY A 270 15.31 -9.08 9.65
N TYR A 271 14.21 -9.62 10.19
CA TYR A 271 13.03 -9.93 9.37
C TYR A 271 12.24 -8.66 9.01
N PRO A 272 11.89 -8.41 7.73
CA PRO A 272 11.30 -7.15 7.27
C PRO A 272 10.01 -6.77 7.99
N VAL A 273 9.13 -7.73 8.24
CA VAL A 273 7.82 -7.45 8.85
C VAL A 273 8.00 -7.13 10.33
N SER A 274 8.90 -7.86 11.00
CA SER A 274 9.30 -7.52 12.36
C SER A 274 9.89 -6.12 12.42
N ALA A 275 10.79 -5.76 11.49
CA ALA A 275 11.40 -4.44 11.42
C ALA A 275 10.36 -3.33 11.24
N ALA A 276 9.41 -3.50 10.32
CA ALA A 276 8.34 -2.53 10.07
C ALA A 276 7.41 -2.34 11.28
N VAL A 277 7.00 -3.44 11.94
CA VAL A 277 6.17 -3.39 13.15
C VAL A 277 6.93 -2.70 14.28
N SER A 278 8.18 -3.10 14.54
CA SER A 278 9.04 -2.49 15.57
C SER A 278 9.33 -1.02 15.29
N PHE A 279 9.50 -0.64 14.02
CA PHE A 279 9.64 0.74 13.60
C PHE A 279 8.37 1.54 13.96
N GLY A 280 7.19 1.03 13.61
CA GLY A 280 5.91 1.68 13.91
C GLY A 280 5.65 1.86 15.41
N LEU A 281 6.16 0.95 16.25
CA LEU A 281 5.97 0.96 17.70
C LEU A 281 6.98 1.83 18.45
N LEU A 282 8.25 1.86 18.02
CA LEU A 282 9.31 2.58 18.74
C LEU A 282 9.87 3.78 17.96
N VAL A 283 10.19 3.59 16.68
CA VAL A 283 10.88 4.61 15.88
C VAL A 283 9.95 5.74 15.46
N ARG A 284 8.73 5.43 15.00
CA ARG A 284 7.73 6.43 14.61
C ARG A 284 7.40 7.41 15.75
N PRO A 285 7.12 6.96 16.99
CA PRO A 285 6.95 7.86 18.13
C PRO A 285 8.17 8.72 18.44
N LEU A 286 9.39 8.16 18.39
CA LEU A 286 10.63 8.90 18.64
C LEU A 286 10.85 10.01 17.60
N LEU A 287 10.71 9.69 16.31
CA LEU A 287 10.86 10.68 15.23
C LEU A 287 9.79 11.76 15.30
N SER A 288 8.54 11.37 15.57
CA SER A 288 7.44 12.33 15.75
C SER A 288 7.76 13.30 16.90
N ALA A 289 8.22 12.78 18.04
CA ALA A 289 8.61 13.60 19.19
C ALA A 289 9.80 14.54 18.89
N MET A 290 10.82 14.08 18.16
CA MET A 290 11.95 14.92 17.73
C MET A 290 11.50 16.10 16.86
N LEU A 291 10.47 15.87 16.04
CA LEU A 291 9.80 16.87 15.20
C LEU A 291 8.69 17.63 15.95
N GLY A 292 8.48 17.42 17.26
CA GLY A 292 7.42 18.08 18.01
C GLY A 292 6.01 17.76 17.48
N GLN A 293 5.84 16.62 16.83
CA GLN A 293 4.58 16.10 16.31
C GLN A 293 4.03 15.00 17.22
N LEU A 294 2.72 14.81 17.18
CA LEU A 294 2.09 13.64 17.76
C LEU A 294 2.25 12.45 16.81
N SER A 295 2.56 11.28 17.36
CA SER A 295 2.46 10.03 16.63
C SER A 295 0.99 9.62 16.57
N LEU A 296 0.30 10.04 15.51
CA LEU A 296 -1.09 9.66 15.28
C LEU A 296 -1.15 8.21 14.78
N GLU A 297 -2.08 7.43 15.32
CA GLU A 297 -2.46 6.16 14.69
C GLU A 297 -3.07 6.45 13.32
N GLY A 298 -2.80 5.58 12.35
CA GLY A 298 -3.35 5.71 11.00
C GLY A 298 -4.88 5.66 11.00
N PRO A 299 -5.52 6.04 9.88
CA PRO A 299 -6.95 5.82 9.72
C PRO A 299 -7.26 4.32 9.92
N SER A 300 -8.41 4.01 10.50
CA SER A 300 -8.85 2.63 10.72
C SER A 300 -10.30 2.46 10.26
N LEU A 301 -10.67 1.20 10.02
CA LEU A 301 -12.05 0.83 9.72
C LEU A 301 -12.48 -0.42 10.48
N GLU A 302 -13.78 -0.56 10.67
CA GLU A 302 -14.41 -1.78 11.19
C GLU A 302 -14.62 -2.76 10.03
N ALA A 303 -14.26 -4.02 10.26
CA ALA A 303 -14.42 -5.11 9.30
C ALA A 303 -14.86 -6.40 10.01
N THR A 304 -15.37 -7.36 9.25
CA THR A 304 -15.71 -8.70 9.74
C THR A 304 -14.63 -9.69 9.30
N LEU A 305 -14.14 -10.51 10.24
CA LEU A 305 -13.09 -11.48 9.96
C LEU A 305 -13.61 -12.64 9.11
N SER A 306 -12.89 -13.00 8.05
CA SER A 306 -13.35 -14.03 7.10
C SER A 306 -13.03 -15.48 7.49
N GLU A 307 -12.19 -15.68 8.50
CA GLU A 307 -11.75 -17.00 8.97
C GLU A 307 -11.25 -16.90 10.42
N ASP A 308 -11.11 -18.04 11.09
CA ASP A 308 -10.50 -18.08 12.43
C ASP A 308 -9.01 -17.71 12.36
N VAL A 309 -8.59 -16.83 13.26
CA VAL A 309 -7.22 -16.33 13.32
C VAL A 309 -6.62 -16.70 14.67
N PRO A 310 -5.98 -17.89 14.78
CA PRO A 310 -5.34 -18.29 16.02
C PRO A 310 -4.14 -17.38 16.33
N SER A 311 -3.91 -17.17 17.62
CA SER A 311 -2.83 -16.36 18.18
C SER A 311 -2.32 -16.99 19.49
N ARG A 312 -1.54 -16.25 20.28
CA ARG A 312 -0.93 -16.73 21.54
C ARG A 312 -1.14 -15.72 22.66
N LEU A 313 -1.49 -16.21 23.85
CA LEU A 313 -1.55 -15.39 25.05
C LEU A 313 -0.16 -14.80 25.39
N GLY A 314 -0.17 -13.59 25.93
CA GLY A 314 1.00 -12.87 26.40
C GLY A 314 1.73 -12.05 25.32
N VAL A 315 1.26 -12.07 24.06
CA VAL A 315 1.82 -11.25 22.98
C VAL A 315 0.74 -10.54 22.18
N GLU A 316 0.92 -9.25 21.92
CA GLU A 316 0.06 -8.54 20.97
C GLU A 316 0.49 -8.92 19.53
N GLU A 317 -0.41 -9.49 18.76
CA GLU A 317 -0.10 -9.94 17.40
C GLU A 317 -0.57 -8.93 16.34
N PHE A 318 0.31 -8.62 15.40
CA PHE A 318 0.07 -7.76 14.24
C PHE A 318 -0.12 -8.63 13.01
N VAL A 319 -1.36 -8.69 12.53
CA VAL A 319 -1.80 -9.53 11.42
C VAL A 319 -2.09 -8.65 10.22
N ARG A 320 -1.31 -8.83 9.16
CA ARG A 320 -1.59 -8.17 7.88
C ARG A 320 -2.86 -8.77 7.28
N VAL A 321 -3.73 -7.92 6.75
CA VAL A 321 -4.99 -8.34 6.14
C VAL A 321 -5.18 -7.67 4.77
N ARG A 322 -5.89 -8.37 3.90
CA ARG A 322 -6.58 -7.80 2.73
C ARG A 322 -7.98 -7.36 3.15
N LEU A 323 -8.44 -6.25 2.60
CA LEU A 323 -9.77 -5.72 2.88
C LEU A 323 -10.62 -5.78 1.62
N MET A 324 -11.87 -6.21 1.79
CA MET A 324 -12.85 -6.27 0.71
C MET A 324 -14.12 -5.56 1.15
N GLU A 325 -14.49 -4.49 0.45
CA GLU A 325 -15.78 -3.81 0.65
C GLU A 325 -16.79 -4.35 -0.38
N THR A 326 -17.88 -4.94 0.12
CA THR A 326 -19.01 -5.46 -0.64
C THR A 326 -20.30 -4.75 -0.23
N THR A 327 -21.42 -5.08 -0.87
CA THR A 327 -22.76 -4.62 -0.47
C THR A 327 -23.17 -5.06 0.94
N SER A 328 -22.58 -6.15 1.45
CA SER A 328 -22.89 -6.72 2.77
C SER A 328 -21.99 -6.20 3.90
N GLY A 329 -20.90 -5.50 3.58
CA GLY A 329 -19.98 -4.92 4.57
C GLY A 329 -18.53 -4.95 4.13
N VAL A 330 -17.63 -4.69 5.08
CA VAL A 330 -16.18 -4.79 4.88
C VAL A 330 -15.68 -6.08 5.53
N PHE A 331 -14.93 -6.88 4.79
CA PHE A 331 -14.35 -8.13 5.27
C PHE A 331 -12.83 -8.03 5.35
N ALA A 332 -12.27 -8.62 6.40
CA ALA A 332 -10.82 -8.71 6.63
C ALA A 332 -10.36 -10.15 6.39
N HIS A 333 -9.49 -10.32 5.39
CA HIS A 333 -8.90 -11.58 4.99
C HIS A 333 -7.43 -11.64 5.45
N PRO A 334 -7.09 -12.47 6.44
CA PRO A 334 -5.71 -12.66 6.88
C PRO A 334 -4.77 -13.03 5.74
N LEU A 335 -3.62 -12.36 5.69
CA LEU A 335 -2.54 -12.75 4.79
C LEU A 335 -1.65 -13.83 5.44
N PRO A 336 -0.91 -14.63 4.64
CA PRO A 336 0.01 -15.62 5.16
C PRO A 336 0.94 -15.11 6.25
N ARG A 337 1.14 -15.94 7.27
CA ARG A 337 2.01 -15.64 8.42
C ARG A 337 3.48 -15.70 8.02
N GLY A 338 4.32 -15.09 8.86
CA GLY A 338 5.77 -15.13 8.71
C GLY A 338 6.39 -13.74 8.73
N ALA A 339 7.40 -13.59 9.58
CA ALA A 339 8.13 -12.34 9.74
C ALA A 339 8.98 -11.99 8.49
N GLY A 340 9.46 -13.01 7.78
CA GLY A 340 10.27 -12.86 6.57
C GLY A 340 9.49 -12.59 5.27
N VAL A 341 8.16 -12.67 5.30
CA VAL A 341 7.33 -12.61 4.08
C VAL A 341 7.10 -11.16 3.66
N LEU A 342 8.10 -10.53 3.03
CA LEU A 342 8.03 -9.11 2.62
C LEU A 342 6.83 -8.81 1.70
N THR A 343 6.49 -9.75 0.81
CA THR A 343 5.35 -9.61 -0.12
C THR A 343 4.01 -9.40 0.58
N SER A 344 3.87 -9.84 1.84
CA SER A 344 2.67 -9.57 2.62
C SER A 344 2.53 -8.11 3.02
N LEU A 345 3.62 -7.34 3.20
CA LEU A 345 3.55 -5.89 3.44
C LEU A 345 3.08 -5.17 2.17
N VAL A 346 3.58 -5.61 1.00
CA VAL A 346 3.17 -5.07 -0.31
C VAL A 346 1.69 -5.33 -0.58
N LYS A 347 1.21 -6.52 -0.19
CA LYS A 347 -0.18 -6.96 -0.39
C LYS A 347 -1.13 -6.51 0.73
N ALA A 348 -0.67 -6.01 1.86
CA ALA A 348 -1.59 -5.67 2.95
C ALA A 348 -2.36 -4.38 2.63
N ASP A 349 -3.66 -4.41 2.86
CA ASP A 349 -4.49 -3.19 2.85
C ASP A 349 -4.61 -2.62 4.27
N GLY A 350 -4.41 -3.47 5.28
CA GLY A 350 -4.44 -3.08 6.68
C GLY A 350 -3.69 -4.02 7.61
N MET A 351 -3.60 -3.58 8.87
CA MET A 351 -3.01 -4.31 9.99
C MET A 351 -4.08 -4.49 11.08
N LEU A 352 -4.41 -5.75 11.35
CA LEU A 352 -5.26 -6.18 12.45
C LEU A 352 -4.40 -6.43 13.69
N ARG A 353 -4.85 -5.96 14.86
CA ARG A 353 -4.17 -6.16 16.14
C ARG A 353 -4.96 -7.16 16.98
N ILE A 354 -4.33 -8.28 17.35
CA ILE A 354 -4.88 -9.25 18.29
C ILE A 354 -4.31 -8.93 19.66
N PRO A 355 -5.15 -8.53 20.64
CA PRO A 355 -4.71 -8.22 21.99
C PRO A 355 -4.01 -9.40 22.67
N SER A 356 -3.04 -9.11 23.54
CA SER A 356 -2.23 -10.12 24.24
C SER A 356 -3.01 -11.03 25.20
N ASN A 357 -4.26 -10.69 25.51
CA ASN A 357 -5.15 -11.49 26.34
C ASN A 357 -6.11 -12.38 25.53
N LYS A 358 -5.92 -12.52 24.21
CA LYS A 358 -6.70 -13.41 23.35
C LYS A 358 -5.84 -14.54 22.77
N GLU A 359 -6.42 -15.73 22.63
CA GLU A 359 -5.82 -16.88 21.93
C GLU A 359 -6.05 -16.84 20.42
N GLY A 360 -6.70 -15.78 19.94
CA GLY A 360 -7.10 -15.62 18.55
C GLY A 360 -8.38 -14.81 18.44
N LEU A 361 -8.84 -14.68 17.20
CA LEU A 361 -10.12 -14.08 16.85
C LEU A 361 -10.93 -15.08 16.02
N SER A 362 -12.25 -15.07 16.18
CA SER A 362 -13.11 -16.02 15.48
C SER A 362 -13.60 -15.47 14.14
N GLU A 363 -13.84 -16.37 13.20
CA GLU A 363 -14.58 -16.07 11.97
C GLU A 363 -15.91 -15.36 12.29
N GLY A 364 -16.23 -14.29 11.56
CA GLY A 364 -17.42 -13.47 11.78
C GLY A 364 -17.29 -12.42 12.90
N GLU A 365 -16.19 -12.41 13.67
CA GLU A 365 -15.96 -11.38 14.68
C GLU A 365 -15.73 -10.00 14.03
N GLY A 366 -16.32 -8.96 14.62
CA GLY A 366 -16.07 -7.57 14.25
C GLY A 366 -14.73 -7.10 14.77
N VAL A 367 -13.89 -6.57 13.89
CA VAL A 367 -12.51 -6.18 14.17
C VAL A 367 -12.19 -4.79 13.64
N ARG A 368 -11.35 -4.06 14.37
CA ARG A 368 -10.80 -2.79 13.92
C ARG A 368 -9.46 -3.01 13.22
N VAL A 369 -9.33 -2.51 12.00
CA VAL A 369 -8.15 -2.66 11.16
C VAL A 369 -7.52 -1.29 10.91
N GLU A 370 -6.24 -1.13 11.23
CA GLU A 370 -5.44 0.05 10.85
C GLU A 370 -5.15 -0.02 9.35
N LEU A 371 -5.49 1.02 8.60
CA LEU A 371 -5.29 1.05 7.15
C LEU A 371 -3.83 1.35 6.82
N LEU A 372 -3.28 0.54 5.91
CA LEU A 372 -1.96 0.75 5.31
C LEU A 372 -2.04 1.45 3.96
N ARG A 373 -3.26 1.64 3.43
CA ARG A 373 -3.57 2.32 2.18
C ARG A 373 -4.78 3.25 2.34
N PRO A 374 -4.94 4.27 1.49
CA PRO A 374 -6.14 5.10 1.50
C PRO A 374 -7.41 4.27 1.37
N ARG A 375 -8.47 4.62 2.12
CA ARG A 375 -9.75 3.90 2.10
C ARG A 375 -10.37 3.81 0.70
N GLU A 376 -10.16 4.83 -0.15
CA GLU A 376 -10.68 4.81 -1.52
C GLU A 376 -10.00 3.71 -2.37
N GLU A 377 -8.72 3.39 -2.13
CA GLU A 377 -8.10 2.23 -2.78
C GLU A 377 -8.76 0.92 -2.34
N VAL A 378 -9.04 0.78 -1.05
CA VAL A 378 -9.74 -0.40 -0.49
C VAL A 378 -11.12 -0.56 -1.15
N ARG A 379 -11.86 0.55 -1.33
CA ARG A 379 -13.15 0.56 -2.03
C ARG A 379 -13.06 0.17 -3.50
N ARG A 380 -11.90 0.32 -4.12
CA ARG A 380 -11.68 -0.07 -5.51
C ARG A 380 -11.06 -1.48 -5.63
N SER A 381 -10.84 -2.17 -4.51
CA SER A 381 -10.31 -3.53 -4.48
C SER A 381 -11.39 -4.59 -4.68
N LEU A 382 -11.15 -5.47 -5.64
CA LEU A 382 -11.85 -6.75 -5.78
C LEU A 382 -10.93 -7.87 -5.29
N LEU A 383 -11.47 -8.73 -4.45
CA LEU A 383 -10.76 -9.91 -3.95
C LEU A 383 -11.33 -11.17 -4.59
N VAL A 384 -10.49 -11.87 -5.35
CA VAL A 384 -10.75 -13.22 -5.85
C VAL A 384 -10.23 -14.21 -4.81
N VAL A 385 -11.12 -15.00 -4.24
CA VAL A 385 -10.77 -15.99 -3.21
C VAL A 385 -10.76 -17.39 -3.82
N GLY A 386 -9.73 -18.20 -3.56
CA GLY A 386 -9.71 -19.58 -4.00
C GLY A 386 -8.35 -19.99 -4.53
N SER A 387 -8.30 -20.64 -5.69
CA SER A 387 -7.01 -20.98 -6.31
C SER A 387 -6.40 -19.76 -6.98
N HIS A 388 -5.09 -19.56 -6.86
CA HIS A 388 -4.37 -18.55 -7.66
C HIS A 388 -4.11 -19.07 -9.08
N ASP A 389 -4.07 -18.17 -10.06
CA ASP A 389 -3.61 -18.43 -11.42
C ASP A 389 -2.86 -17.21 -12.00
N LEU A 390 -1.91 -17.46 -12.91
CA LEU A 390 -1.12 -16.39 -13.53
C LEU A 390 -1.94 -15.52 -14.49
N SER A 391 -3.03 -16.03 -15.08
CA SER A 391 -3.91 -15.23 -15.93
C SER A 391 -4.62 -14.12 -15.15
N ILE A 392 -4.92 -14.33 -13.86
CA ILE A 392 -5.52 -13.30 -13.01
C ILE A 392 -4.55 -12.13 -12.81
N ASP A 393 -3.25 -12.40 -12.70
CA ASP A 393 -2.23 -11.35 -12.56
C ASP A 393 -2.15 -10.48 -13.84
N VAL A 394 -2.33 -11.09 -15.02
CA VAL A 394 -2.42 -10.37 -16.32
C VAL A 394 -3.66 -9.49 -16.38
N VAL A 395 -4.82 -10.03 -16.01
CA VAL A 395 -6.08 -9.26 -15.94
C VAL A 395 -5.95 -8.10 -14.95
N ALA A 396 -5.34 -8.34 -13.78
CA ALA A 396 -5.12 -7.33 -12.76
C ALA A 396 -4.24 -6.17 -13.26
N GLU A 397 -3.17 -6.47 -14.01
CA GLU A 397 -2.31 -5.45 -14.62
C GLU A 397 -3.05 -4.66 -15.71
N HIS A 398 -3.80 -5.32 -16.58
CA HIS A 398 -4.60 -4.65 -17.60
C HIS A 398 -5.63 -3.70 -16.97
N LEU A 399 -6.32 -4.15 -15.92
CA LEU A 399 -7.29 -3.32 -15.20
C LEU A 399 -6.65 -2.06 -14.63
N ARG A 400 -5.46 -2.18 -14.04
CA ARG A 400 -4.70 -1.04 -13.50
C ARG A 400 -4.27 -0.05 -14.57
N ARG A 401 -4.00 -0.53 -15.79
CA ARG A 401 -3.52 0.31 -16.90
C ARG A 401 -4.64 1.18 -17.49
N TYR A 402 -5.84 0.64 -17.64
CA TYR A 402 -6.89 1.27 -18.45
C TYR A 402 -8.12 1.75 -17.69
N TYR A 403 -8.39 1.20 -16.51
CA TYR A 403 -9.53 1.61 -15.69
C TYR A 403 -9.00 2.33 -14.43
N PRO A 404 -9.65 3.43 -13.98
CA PRO A 404 -9.25 4.12 -12.74
C PRO A 404 -9.11 3.09 -11.62
N PRO A 405 -8.15 3.23 -10.70
CA PRO A 405 -7.41 2.11 -10.16
C PRO A 405 -8.34 1.06 -9.53
N ILE A 406 -8.74 0.05 -10.31
CA ILE A 406 -9.40 -1.16 -9.83
C ILE A 406 -8.28 -2.10 -9.40
N TYR A 407 -8.33 -2.53 -8.15
CA TYR A 407 -7.30 -3.39 -7.57
C TYR A 407 -7.82 -4.82 -7.53
N LEU A 408 -7.50 -5.62 -8.54
CA LEU A 408 -7.76 -7.06 -8.47
C LEU A 408 -6.67 -7.72 -7.60
N SER A 409 -7.10 -8.38 -6.54
CA SER A 409 -6.24 -9.09 -5.58
C SER A 409 -6.71 -10.53 -5.44
N THR A 410 -5.79 -11.42 -5.07
CA THR A 410 -6.10 -12.84 -4.87
C THR A 410 -5.79 -13.28 -3.43
N SER A 411 -6.69 -14.06 -2.83
CA SER A 411 -6.40 -14.84 -1.63
C SER A 411 -6.38 -16.33 -1.96
N ALA A 412 -5.22 -16.97 -1.78
CA ALA A 412 -4.96 -18.34 -2.23
C ALA A 412 -5.35 -19.38 -1.16
N THR A 413 -6.65 -19.65 -1.01
CA THR A 413 -7.19 -20.67 -0.08
C THR A 413 -7.50 -22.02 -0.75
N GLY A 414 -7.28 -22.13 -2.07
CA GLY A 414 -7.66 -23.28 -2.89
C GLY A 414 -9.14 -23.24 -3.33
N SER A 415 -9.47 -23.93 -4.42
CA SER A 415 -10.80 -23.85 -5.05
C SER A 415 -11.96 -24.14 -4.09
N LEU A 416 -11.85 -25.20 -3.28
CA LEU A 416 -12.90 -25.53 -2.32
C LEU A 416 -13.05 -24.44 -1.25
N GLY A 417 -11.94 -23.87 -0.77
CA GLY A 417 -11.94 -22.72 0.15
C GLY A 417 -12.61 -21.50 -0.45
N GLY A 418 -12.41 -21.24 -1.75
CA GLY A 418 -13.09 -20.19 -2.50
C GLY A 418 -14.62 -20.38 -2.55
N LEU A 419 -15.08 -21.59 -2.90
CA LEU A 419 -16.53 -21.90 -2.89
C LEU A 419 -17.12 -21.75 -1.49
N LEU A 420 -16.44 -22.19 -0.44
CA LEU A 420 -16.92 -22.01 0.93
C LEU A 420 -16.97 -20.53 1.35
N ALA A 421 -16.02 -19.70 0.90
CA ALA A 421 -16.03 -18.27 1.15
C ALA A 421 -17.23 -17.57 0.46
N LEU A 422 -17.55 -17.95 -0.78
CA LEU A 422 -18.78 -17.49 -1.46
C LEU A 422 -20.03 -17.89 -0.68
N LYS A 423 -20.06 -19.13 -0.16
CA LYS A 423 -21.20 -19.64 0.61
C LYS A 423 -21.45 -18.83 1.88
N LYS A 424 -20.38 -18.47 2.58
CA LYS A 424 -20.42 -17.68 3.81
C LYS A 424 -20.63 -16.18 3.57
N GLY A 425 -20.52 -15.71 2.32
CA GLY A 425 -20.67 -14.30 1.96
C GLY A 425 -19.41 -13.45 2.19
N TYR A 426 -18.26 -14.09 2.44
CA TYR A 426 -16.97 -13.42 2.60
C TYR A 426 -16.22 -13.19 1.30
N ALA A 427 -16.75 -13.67 0.18
CA ALA A 427 -16.21 -13.42 -1.14
C ALA A 427 -17.36 -13.21 -2.13
N THR A 428 -17.11 -12.42 -3.17
CA THR A 428 -18.04 -12.25 -4.30
C THR A 428 -17.57 -12.99 -5.55
N VAL A 429 -16.27 -13.26 -5.66
CA VAL A 429 -15.64 -13.97 -6.79
C VAL A 429 -14.72 -15.05 -6.25
N ALA A 430 -14.81 -16.26 -6.81
CA ALA A 430 -13.90 -17.35 -6.51
C ALA A 430 -13.30 -18.01 -7.75
N GLY A 431 -12.00 -18.27 -7.69
CA GLY A 431 -11.26 -19.01 -8.72
C GLY A 431 -11.29 -20.52 -8.47
N CYS A 432 -11.81 -21.29 -9.42
CA CYS A 432 -12.11 -22.72 -9.25
C CYS A 432 -11.61 -23.58 -10.41
N HIS A 433 -11.06 -24.76 -10.09
CA HIS A 433 -10.63 -25.77 -11.07
C HIS A 433 -10.73 -27.20 -10.51
N LEU A 434 -11.89 -27.57 -9.98
CA LEU A 434 -12.11 -28.87 -9.33
C LEU A 434 -12.64 -29.89 -10.34
N LEU A 435 -11.86 -30.94 -10.60
CA LEU A 435 -12.28 -32.09 -11.40
C LEU A 435 -13.20 -33.00 -10.56
N ASP A 436 -14.38 -33.33 -11.07
CA ASP A 436 -15.22 -34.39 -10.53
C ASP A 436 -14.86 -35.73 -11.21
N PRO A 437 -14.26 -36.69 -10.48
CA PRO A 437 -13.81 -37.97 -11.06
C PRO A 437 -14.92 -38.82 -11.70
N ASP A 438 -16.15 -38.68 -11.20
CA ASP A 438 -17.28 -39.52 -11.62
C ASP A 438 -17.88 -39.03 -12.95
N SER A 439 -18.03 -37.71 -13.11
CA SER A 439 -18.58 -37.11 -14.34
C SER A 439 -17.52 -36.69 -15.36
N GLY A 440 -16.27 -36.50 -14.93
CA GLY A 440 -15.21 -35.91 -15.75
C GLY A 440 -15.36 -34.41 -16.00
N LEU A 441 -16.38 -33.77 -15.41
CA LEU A 441 -16.62 -32.33 -15.55
C LEU A 441 -15.81 -31.54 -14.52
N TYR A 442 -15.41 -30.33 -14.91
CA TYR A 442 -14.79 -29.37 -14.00
C TYR A 442 -15.85 -28.44 -13.39
N ASN A 443 -15.63 -28.07 -12.12
CA ASN A 443 -16.28 -26.99 -11.36
C ASN A 443 -17.78 -27.16 -11.08
N ILE A 444 -18.61 -27.41 -12.10
CA ILE A 444 -20.08 -27.43 -11.99
C ILE A 444 -20.59 -28.41 -10.92
N PRO A 445 -20.14 -29.68 -10.86
CA PRO A 445 -20.62 -30.60 -9.82
C PRO A 445 -20.29 -30.13 -8.39
N TYR A 446 -19.21 -29.38 -8.20
CA TYR A 446 -18.83 -28.81 -6.92
C TYR A 446 -19.63 -27.54 -6.60
N VAL A 447 -19.91 -26.69 -7.59
CA VAL A 447 -20.81 -25.54 -7.45
C VAL A 447 -22.18 -26.02 -6.97
N GLU A 448 -22.79 -27.00 -7.65
CA GLU A 448 -24.10 -27.55 -7.28
C GLU A 448 -24.11 -28.17 -5.87
N ARG A 449 -23.04 -28.87 -5.50
CA ARG A 449 -22.93 -29.54 -4.20
C ARG A 449 -22.71 -28.58 -3.04
N TYR A 450 -21.80 -27.62 -3.19
CA TYR A 450 -21.35 -26.77 -2.08
C TYR A 450 -22.11 -25.45 -1.98
N LEU A 451 -22.57 -24.88 -3.09
CA LEU A 451 -23.25 -23.58 -3.16
C LEU A 451 -24.78 -23.69 -3.23
N LYS A 452 -25.35 -24.85 -2.86
CA LYS A 452 -26.80 -25.02 -2.76
C LYS A 452 -27.42 -23.91 -1.89
N GLY A 453 -28.34 -23.14 -2.50
CA GLY A 453 -29.02 -22.01 -1.85
C GLY A 453 -28.29 -20.66 -1.95
N VAL A 454 -27.23 -20.58 -2.75
CA VAL A 454 -26.51 -19.34 -3.05
C VAL A 454 -26.57 -19.10 -4.56
N ASP A 455 -27.12 -17.96 -4.96
CA ASP A 455 -27.21 -17.58 -6.37
C ASP A 455 -25.84 -17.17 -6.89
N VAL A 456 -25.27 -18.01 -7.76
CA VAL A 456 -23.99 -17.78 -8.42
C VAL A 456 -24.11 -17.98 -9.93
N GLU A 457 -23.20 -17.39 -10.68
CA GLU A 457 -22.99 -17.66 -12.10
C GLU A 457 -21.53 -18.09 -12.30
N VAL A 458 -21.27 -18.97 -13.28
CA VAL A 458 -19.90 -19.44 -13.58
C VAL A 458 -19.46 -18.89 -14.93
N PHE A 459 -18.30 -18.24 -14.94
CA PHE A 459 -17.67 -17.69 -16.14
C PHE A 459 -16.38 -18.44 -16.43
N HIS A 460 -16.22 -18.89 -17.67
CA HIS A 460 -14.98 -19.53 -18.07
C HIS A 460 -13.84 -18.52 -18.08
N LEU A 461 -12.71 -18.85 -17.46
CA LEU A 461 -11.51 -18.02 -17.53
C LEU A 461 -10.56 -18.56 -18.58
N VAL A 462 -10.04 -19.77 -18.38
CA VAL A 462 -9.06 -20.38 -19.29
C VAL A 462 -9.08 -21.89 -19.17
N ASP A 463 -8.76 -22.56 -20.26
CA ASP A 463 -8.25 -23.92 -20.23
C ASP A 463 -6.72 -23.88 -20.13
N ARG A 464 -6.13 -24.77 -19.34
CA ARG A 464 -4.68 -24.84 -19.15
C ARG A 464 -4.14 -26.26 -19.10
N GLU A 465 -2.90 -26.44 -19.54
CA GLU A 465 -2.22 -27.73 -19.51
C GLU A 465 -1.64 -28.02 -18.13
N GLN A 466 -2.06 -29.13 -17.53
CA GLN A 466 -1.46 -29.71 -16.33
C GLN A 466 -0.60 -30.92 -16.67
N GLY A 467 0.48 -31.09 -15.91
CA GLY A 467 1.48 -32.10 -16.20
C GLY A 467 2.60 -32.16 -15.17
N LEU A 468 3.48 -33.15 -15.37
CA LEU A 468 4.66 -33.35 -14.54
C LEU A 468 5.72 -32.33 -14.91
N MET A 469 6.12 -31.51 -13.95
CA MET A 469 7.26 -30.60 -14.04
C MET A 469 8.50 -31.34 -13.58
N LEU A 470 9.54 -31.32 -14.41
CA LEU A 470 10.73 -32.16 -14.27
C LEU A 470 11.98 -31.29 -14.29
N GLN A 471 13.04 -31.78 -13.64
CA GLN A 471 14.34 -31.15 -13.78
C GLN A 471 14.78 -31.06 -15.26
N PRO A 472 15.53 -30.01 -15.66
CA PRO A 472 15.98 -29.87 -17.04
C PRO A 472 16.76 -31.11 -17.52
N GLY A 473 16.37 -31.63 -18.68
CA GLY A 473 16.94 -32.85 -19.28
C GLY A 473 16.35 -34.15 -18.74
N ASN A 474 15.35 -34.10 -17.84
CA ASN A 474 14.68 -35.25 -17.24
C ASN A 474 15.64 -36.39 -16.83
N PRO A 475 16.56 -36.15 -15.86
CA PRO A 475 17.68 -37.05 -15.57
C PRO A 475 17.26 -38.45 -15.07
N LYS A 476 16.02 -38.60 -14.60
CA LYS A 476 15.46 -39.89 -14.13
C LYS A 476 14.59 -40.58 -15.17
N GLU A 477 14.51 -40.03 -16.37
CA GLU A 477 13.73 -40.54 -17.49
C GLU A 477 12.26 -40.81 -17.11
N ILE A 478 11.67 -39.94 -16.31
CA ILE A 478 10.25 -40.03 -15.89
C ILE A 478 9.37 -39.82 -17.12
N ARG A 479 8.37 -40.67 -17.34
CA ARG A 479 7.51 -40.63 -18.54
C ARG A 479 6.03 -40.43 -18.21
N ASP A 480 5.57 -40.94 -17.07
CA ASP A 480 4.17 -40.87 -16.66
C ASP A 480 4.05 -41.00 -15.12
N VAL A 481 2.84 -40.98 -14.59
CA VAL A 481 2.54 -41.09 -13.15
C VAL A 481 2.99 -42.42 -12.52
N GLU A 482 3.16 -43.48 -13.30
CA GLU A 482 3.74 -44.76 -12.85
C GLU A 482 5.15 -44.62 -12.31
N ASP A 483 5.93 -43.70 -12.86
CA ASP A 483 7.32 -43.54 -12.44
C ASP A 483 7.44 -42.92 -11.04
N LEU A 484 6.35 -42.35 -10.50
CA LEU A 484 6.33 -41.70 -9.19
C LEU A 484 6.52 -42.68 -8.02
N VAL A 485 6.25 -43.98 -8.22
CA VAL A 485 6.47 -45.01 -7.18
C VAL A 485 7.88 -45.59 -7.19
N ARG A 486 8.72 -45.19 -8.15
CA ARG A 486 10.10 -45.65 -8.20
C ARG A 486 10.86 -45.15 -6.98
N SER A 487 11.67 -46.02 -6.38
CA SER A 487 12.42 -45.71 -5.16
C SER A 487 13.44 -44.58 -5.31
N ASP A 488 13.92 -44.35 -6.53
CA ASP A 488 14.84 -43.28 -6.86
C ASP A 488 14.15 -41.94 -7.12
N VAL A 489 12.83 -41.88 -7.29
CA VAL A 489 12.07 -40.65 -7.59
C VAL A 489 11.53 -40.03 -6.30
N THR A 490 11.66 -38.71 -6.17
CA THR A 490 11.10 -37.92 -5.07
C THR A 490 10.13 -36.89 -5.64
N PHE A 491 8.89 -36.93 -5.17
CA PHE A 491 7.81 -36.05 -5.61
C PHE A 491 7.58 -34.89 -4.63
N VAL A 492 7.04 -33.78 -5.14
CA VAL A 492 6.48 -32.68 -4.36
C VAL A 492 5.08 -32.33 -4.89
N ASN A 493 4.14 -32.17 -3.98
CA ASN A 493 2.72 -32.10 -4.25
C ASN A 493 2.16 -30.67 -4.07
N ARG A 494 0.94 -30.44 -4.57
CA ARG A 494 0.11 -29.26 -4.22
C ARG A 494 -0.69 -29.56 -2.95
N GLN A 495 -1.10 -28.51 -2.24
CA GLN A 495 -1.88 -28.65 -1.00
C GLN A 495 -3.17 -29.45 -1.18
N ARG A 496 -3.60 -30.14 -0.12
CA ARG A 496 -4.90 -30.84 -0.09
C ARG A 496 -6.05 -29.90 -0.47
N GLY A 497 -7.00 -30.41 -1.24
CA GLY A 497 -8.16 -29.65 -1.73
C GLY A 497 -7.88 -28.75 -2.95
N SER A 498 -6.66 -28.71 -3.48
CA SER A 498 -6.38 -28.11 -4.79
C SER A 498 -6.85 -29.01 -5.93
N GLY A 499 -7.29 -28.43 -7.05
CA GLY A 499 -7.69 -29.20 -8.24
C GLY A 499 -6.56 -30.09 -8.77
N THR A 500 -5.32 -29.61 -8.71
CA THR A 500 -4.13 -30.41 -9.07
C THR A 500 -3.95 -31.64 -8.18
N ARG A 501 -4.24 -31.53 -6.87
CA ARG A 501 -4.20 -32.69 -5.97
C ARG A 501 -5.28 -33.71 -6.33
N VAL A 502 -6.50 -33.22 -6.63
CA VAL A 502 -7.60 -34.09 -7.09
C VAL A 502 -7.25 -34.80 -8.39
N LEU A 503 -6.64 -34.10 -9.36
CA LEU A 503 -6.18 -34.71 -10.60
C LEU A 503 -5.12 -35.79 -10.35
N LEU A 504 -4.10 -35.51 -9.52
CA LEU A 504 -3.08 -36.50 -9.18
C LEU A 504 -3.70 -37.76 -8.60
N ASP A 505 -4.57 -37.59 -7.59
CA ASP A 505 -5.18 -38.70 -6.88
C ASP A 505 -6.05 -39.55 -7.82
N HIS A 506 -6.76 -38.91 -8.74
CA HIS A 506 -7.51 -39.58 -9.80
C HIS A 506 -6.60 -40.38 -10.75
N LEU A 507 -5.50 -39.79 -11.22
CA LEU A 507 -4.54 -40.46 -12.11
C LEU A 507 -3.86 -41.66 -11.43
N LEU A 508 -3.47 -41.53 -10.17
CA LEU A 508 -2.90 -42.63 -9.38
C LEU A 508 -3.94 -43.76 -9.20
N GLN A 509 -5.18 -43.41 -8.87
CA GLN A 509 -6.27 -44.38 -8.71
C GLN A 509 -6.55 -45.13 -10.02
N GLN A 510 -6.60 -44.44 -11.17
CA GLN A 510 -6.80 -45.07 -12.47
C GLN A 510 -5.71 -46.10 -12.82
N ARG A 511 -4.47 -45.88 -12.36
CA ARG A 511 -3.34 -46.80 -12.57
C ARG A 511 -3.17 -47.81 -11.42
N GLY A 512 -4.08 -47.82 -10.44
CA GLY A 512 -4.02 -48.74 -9.29
C GLY A 512 -2.85 -48.47 -8.34
N ILE A 513 -2.34 -47.24 -8.32
CA ILE A 513 -1.21 -46.80 -7.49
C ILE A 513 -1.72 -46.25 -6.17
N SER A 514 -1.18 -46.75 -5.06
CA SER A 514 -1.44 -46.21 -3.73
C SER A 514 -0.60 -44.95 -3.48
N PRO A 515 -1.20 -43.85 -2.99
CA PRO A 515 -0.47 -42.63 -2.67
C PRO A 515 0.70 -42.82 -1.69
N GLU A 516 0.58 -43.77 -0.77
CA GLU A 516 1.63 -44.14 0.18
C GLU A 516 2.89 -44.68 -0.50
N GLY A 517 2.77 -45.18 -1.74
CA GLY A 517 3.88 -45.61 -2.57
C GLY A 517 4.68 -44.46 -3.21
N VAL A 518 4.17 -43.22 -3.19
CA VAL A 518 4.82 -42.06 -3.79
C VAL A 518 5.69 -41.35 -2.76
N LYS A 519 7.01 -41.44 -2.93
CA LYS A 519 7.96 -40.80 -2.01
C LYS A 519 7.84 -39.28 -2.06
N GLY A 520 7.41 -38.67 -0.94
CA GLY A 520 7.22 -37.23 -0.85
C GLY A 520 5.80 -36.76 -1.16
N TYR A 521 4.83 -37.67 -1.27
CA TYR A 521 3.42 -37.35 -1.52
C TYR A 521 2.81 -36.32 -0.54
N ASP A 522 3.20 -36.37 0.74
CA ASP A 522 2.76 -35.40 1.77
C ASP A 522 3.60 -34.12 1.84
N ARG A 523 4.61 -33.96 0.96
CA ARG A 523 5.36 -32.69 0.85
C ARG A 523 4.55 -31.74 -0.02
N GLU A 524 3.95 -30.75 0.59
CA GLU A 524 3.00 -29.86 -0.08
C GLU A 524 3.56 -28.45 -0.29
N GLU A 525 3.25 -27.85 -1.43
CA GLU A 525 3.55 -26.46 -1.80
C GLU A 525 2.26 -25.74 -2.23
N TYR A 526 2.17 -24.43 -1.97
CA TYR A 526 0.92 -23.65 -2.06
C TYR A 526 0.68 -22.90 -3.38
N THR A 527 1.69 -22.84 -4.26
CA THR A 527 1.55 -22.35 -5.64
C THR A 527 2.24 -23.26 -6.66
N HIS A 528 1.85 -23.15 -7.94
CA HIS A 528 2.53 -23.88 -9.02
C HIS A 528 4.00 -23.49 -9.15
N LEU A 529 4.33 -22.20 -8.98
CA LEU A 529 5.70 -21.72 -8.97
C LEU A 529 6.50 -22.30 -7.80
N ALA A 530 5.91 -22.48 -6.62
CA ALA A 530 6.60 -23.07 -5.47
C ALA A 530 6.96 -24.56 -5.72
N VAL A 531 6.04 -25.33 -6.31
CA VAL A 531 6.33 -26.70 -6.78
C VAL A 531 7.46 -26.69 -7.81
N ALA A 532 7.40 -25.79 -8.79
CA ALA A 532 8.43 -25.67 -9.81
C ALA A 532 9.80 -25.27 -9.22
N VAL A 533 9.85 -24.38 -8.22
CA VAL A 533 11.10 -24.05 -7.49
C VAL A 533 11.64 -25.28 -6.77
N ALA A 534 10.79 -26.08 -6.11
CA ALA A 534 11.22 -27.31 -5.42
C ALA A 534 11.83 -28.34 -6.38
N VAL A 535 11.28 -28.48 -7.59
CA VAL A 535 11.84 -29.32 -8.65
C VAL A 535 13.17 -28.75 -9.15
N ARG A 536 13.20 -27.45 -9.50
CA ARG A 536 14.41 -26.77 -10.00
C ARG A 536 15.57 -26.82 -9.02
N SER A 537 15.29 -26.72 -7.72
CA SER A 537 16.32 -26.73 -6.68
C SER A 537 16.76 -28.14 -6.29
N GLY A 538 16.23 -29.19 -6.91
CA GLY A 538 16.54 -30.59 -6.55
C GLY A 538 15.96 -31.06 -5.22
N ARG A 539 15.06 -30.28 -4.58
CA ARG A 539 14.33 -30.74 -3.38
C ARG A 539 13.36 -31.87 -3.70
N ALA A 540 12.90 -31.89 -4.95
CA ALA A 540 12.17 -32.98 -5.58
C ALA A 540 12.70 -33.18 -7.02
N ASP A 541 12.43 -34.35 -7.56
CA ASP A 541 12.75 -34.69 -8.94
C ASP A 541 11.62 -34.31 -9.90
N VAL A 542 10.39 -34.33 -9.37
CA VAL A 542 9.16 -34.12 -10.13
C VAL A 542 8.08 -33.54 -9.23
N GLY A 543 7.19 -32.74 -9.81
CA GLY A 543 5.98 -32.26 -9.16
C GLY A 543 4.87 -32.04 -10.19
N LEU A 544 3.61 -32.06 -9.75
CA LEU A 544 2.47 -31.80 -10.65
C LEU A 544 2.12 -30.30 -10.65
N GLY A 545 1.97 -29.70 -11.84
CA GLY A 545 1.63 -28.29 -11.98
C GLY A 545 1.22 -27.91 -13.40
N ILE A 546 1.24 -26.61 -13.68
CA ILE A 546 0.85 -26.05 -14.99
C ILE A 546 2.09 -25.80 -15.87
N TYR A 547 1.94 -25.92 -17.18
CA TYR A 547 3.03 -25.71 -18.13
C TYR A 547 3.70 -24.33 -17.99
N ALA A 548 2.91 -23.27 -17.78
CA ALA A 548 3.42 -21.93 -17.61
C ALA A 548 4.41 -21.79 -16.43
N ALA A 549 4.19 -22.52 -15.34
CA ALA A 549 5.10 -22.52 -14.19
C ALA A 549 6.41 -23.28 -14.50
N ALA A 550 6.32 -24.40 -15.24
CA ALA A 550 7.49 -25.12 -15.72
C ALA A 550 8.35 -24.24 -16.64
N ARG A 551 7.71 -23.61 -17.64
CA ARG A 551 8.36 -22.71 -18.59
C ARG A 551 9.03 -21.52 -17.90
N ALA A 552 8.36 -20.90 -16.93
CA ALA A 552 8.89 -19.76 -16.18
C ALA A 552 10.20 -20.07 -15.45
N LEU A 553 10.41 -21.34 -15.06
CA LEU A 553 11.63 -21.79 -14.37
C LEU A 553 12.55 -22.64 -15.25
N GLY A 554 12.25 -22.77 -16.54
CA GLY A 554 13.05 -23.55 -17.49
C GLY A 554 13.08 -25.04 -17.20
N LEU A 555 11.99 -25.59 -16.67
CA LEU A 555 11.82 -27.01 -16.39
C LEU A 555 11.27 -27.76 -17.62
N ASP A 556 11.57 -29.05 -17.68
CA ASP A 556 10.93 -29.95 -18.63
C ASP A 556 9.49 -30.24 -18.17
N PHE A 557 8.62 -30.60 -19.11
CA PHE A 557 7.20 -30.79 -18.83
C PHE A 557 6.62 -31.97 -19.61
N ILE A 558 5.86 -32.83 -18.92
CA ILE A 558 5.07 -33.90 -19.52
C ILE A 558 3.60 -33.58 -19.33
N PRO A 559 2.84 -33.24 -20.40
CA PRO A 559 1.42 -32.94 -20.28
C PRO A 559 0.63 -34.21 -19.91
N LEU A 560 -0.29 -34.08 -18.96
CA LEU A 560 -1.13 -35.17 -18.47
C LEU A 560 -2.63 -34.91 -18.72
N ALA A 561 -3.08 -33.66 -18.56
CA ALA A 561 -4.47 -33.30 -18.75
C ALA A 561 -4.64 -31.83 -19.15
N LYS A 562 -5.80 -31.53 -19.76
CA LYS A 562 -6.33 -30.17 -19.81
C LYS A 562 -7.25 -29.94 -18.61
N GLU A 563 -7.18 -28.73 -18.07
CA GLU A 563 -7.95 -28.31 -16.91
C GLU A 563 -8.69 -27.01 -17.23
N SER A 564 -10.01 -26.98 -16.95
CA SER A 564 -10.81 -25.76 -17.01
C SER A 564 -10.70 -25.01 -15.68
N TYR A 565 -10.28 -23.75 -15.76
CA TYR A 565 -10.26 -22.83 -14.65
C TYR A 565 -11.34 -21.76 -14.89
N ASP A 566 -12.25 -21.62 -13.92
CA ASP A 566 -13.41 -20.76 -14.02
C ASP A 566 -13.51 -19.79 -12.83
N LEU A 567 -14.23 -18.69 -13.04
CA LEU A 567 -14.64 -17.76 -12.00
C LEU A 567 -16.08 -18.05 -11.60
N VAL A 568 -16.30 -18.39 -10.33
CA VAL A 568 -17.62 -18.52 -9.72
C VAL A 568 -17.96 -17.19 -9.05
N ILE A 569 -19.06 -16.57 -9.46
CA ILE A 569 -19.39 -15.20 -9.08
C ILE A 569 -20.77 -15.18 -8.42
N ARG A 570 -20.93 -14.52 -7.26
CA ARG A 570 -22.28 -14.30 -6.70
C ARG A 570 -23.08 -13.38 -7.61
N LYS A 571 -24.32 -13.74 -7.90
CA LYS A 571 -25.15 -13.02 -8.87
C LYS A 571 -25.34 -11.54 -8.51
N GLU A 572 -25.52 -11.25 -7.22
CA GLU A 572 -25.61 -9.88 -6.68
C GLU A 572 -24.36 -9.02 -6.96
N ALA A 573 -23.20 -9.63 -7.13
CA ALA A 573 -21.96 -8.93 -7.39
C ALA A 573 -21.81 -8.50 -8.86
N LEU A 574 -22.63 -9.03 -9.77
CA LEU A 574 -22.63 -8.63 -11.19
C LEU A 574 -23.14 -7.20 -11.40
N GLU A 575 -23.81 -6.61 -10.41
CA GLU A 575 -24.19 -5.19 -10.41
C GLU A 575 -23.02 -4.26 -10.05
N ASP A 576 -21.90 -4.82 -9.57
CA ASP A 576 -20.70 -4.06 -9.25
C ASP A 576 -19.95 -3.64 -10.52
N GLU A 577 -19.83 -2.33 -10.73
CA GLU A 577 -19.11 -1.74 -11.87
C GLU A 577 -17.70 -2.33 -12.02
N ARG A 578 -16.98 -2.56 -10.90
CA ARG A 578 -15.61 -3.10 -10.92
C ARG A 578 -15.59 -4.50 -11.52
N LEU A 579 -16.60 -5.29 -11.22
CA LEU A 579 -16.72 -6.66 -11.73
C LEU A 579 -17.15 -6.68 -13.19
N GLY A 580 -18.07 -5.78 -13.59
CA GLY A 580 -18.42 -5.58 -15.00
C GLY A 580 -17.17 -5.29 -15.85
N LEU A 581 -16.35 -4.33 -15.43
CA LEU A 581 -15.08 -3.99 -16.10
C LEU A 581 -14.08 -5.15 -16.08
N THR A 582 -14.06 -5.94 -15.01
CA THR A 582 -13.23 -7.17 -14.96
C THR A 582 -13.67 -8.17 -16.03
N LEU A 583 -14.98 -8.42 -16.17
CA LEU A 583 -15.52 -9.34 -17.18
C LEU A 583 -15.32 -8.82 -18.62
N GLU A 584 -15.38 -7.50 -18.82
CA GLU A 584 -15.01 -6.87 -20.10
C GLU A 584 -13.53 -7.10 -20.41
N ALA A 585 -12.64 -6.91 -19.44
CA ALA A 585 -11.21 -7.15 -19.61
C ALA A 585 -10.89 -8.62 -19.97
N LEU A 586 -11.68 -9.60 -19.51
CA LEU A 586 -11.49 -11.00 -19.92
C LEU A 586 -11.71 -11.20 -21.43
N ARG A 587 -12.54 -10.36 -22.05
CA ARG A 587 -12.87 -10.43 -23.49
C ARG A 587 -11.94 -9.58 -24.35
N ASP A 588 -11.01 -8.85 -23.73
CA ASP A 588 -10.05 -8.01 -24.43
C ASP A 588 -8.97 -8.84 -25.15
N GLU A 589 -8.68 -8.49 -26.41
CA GLU A 589 -7.73 -9.23 -27.24
C GLU A 589 -6.27 -9.08 -26.78
N GLU A 590 -5.89 -7.95 -26.18
CA GLU A 590 -4.57 -7.74 -25.57
C GLU A 590 -4.41 -8.69 -24.39
N VAL A 591 -5.38 -8.73 -23.48
CA VAL A 591 -5.39 -9.61 -22.30
C VAL A 591 -5.26 -11.09 -22.71
N GLN A 592 -6.12 -11.56 -23.61
CA GLN A 592 -6.10 -12.95 -24.03
C GLN A 592 -4.77 -13.33 -24.72
N ARG A 593 -4.18 -12.41 -25.47
CA ARG A 593 -2.87 -12.61 -26.11
C ARG A 593 -1.74 -12.69 -25.08
N GLU A 594 -1.74 -11.83 -24.07
CA GLU A 594 -0.76 -11.87 -22.99
C GLU A 594 -0.86 -13.18 -22.19
N ILE A 595 -2.09 -13.64 -21.89
CA ILE A 595 -2.33 -14.94 -21.22
C ILE A 595 -1.80 -16.10 -22.08
N ARG A 596 -2.15 -16.15 -23.37
CA ARG A 596 -1.62 -17.18 -24.30
C ARG A 596 -0.09 -17.13 -24.38
N ALA A 597 0.52 -15.95 -24.28
CA ALA A 597 1.97 -15.78 -24.31
C ALA A 597 2.68 -16.41 -23.10
N LEU A 598 2.00 -16.64 -21.97
CA LEU A 598 2.52 -17.44 -20.85
C LEU A 598 2.78 -18.90 -21.25
N GLY A 599 2.02 -19.41 -22.24
CA GLY A 599 2.13 -20.76 -22.79
C GLY A 599 1.30 -21.80 -22.03
N GLY A 600 0.78 -22.79 -22.74
CA GLY A 600 -0.07 -23.85 -22.16
C GLY A 600 -1.45 -23.37 -21.71
N TYR A 601 -1.86 -22.17 -22.13
CA TYR A 601 -3.21 -21.61 -21.91
C TYR A 601 -3.97 -21.54 -23.22
N ASP A 602 -5.26 -21.89 -23.15
CA ASP A 602 -6.27 -21.64 -24.15
C ASP A 602 -7.30 -20.68 -23.56
N THR A 603 -7.70 -19.71 -24.37
CA THR A 603 -8.56 -18.56 -24.00
C THR A 603 -9.86 -18.58 -24.80
N GLN A 604 -10.12 -19.65 -25.55
CA GLN A 604 -11.39 -19.84 -26.22
C GLN A 604 -12.52 -19.85 -25.19
N GLY A 605 -13.54 -19.00 -25.39
CA GLY A 605 -14.65 -18.85 -24.46
C GLY A 605 -14.33 -18.07 -23.18
N MET A 606 -13.14 -17.46 -23.07
CA MET A 606 -12.77 -16.64 -21.91
C MET A 606 -13.78 -15.49 -21.71
N GLY A 607 -14.34 -15.38 -20.50
CA GLY A 607 -15.38 -14.42 -20.13
C GLY A 607 -16.80 -14.82 -20.58
N GLU A 608 -17.00 -16.01 -21.15
CA GLU A 608 -18.33 -16.55 -21.43
C GLU A 608 -18.95 -17.19 -20.19
N LYS A 609 -20.27 -17.04 -20.06
CA LYS A 609 -21.01 -17.70 -18.99
C LYS A 609 -21.27 -19.16 -19.35
N VAL A 610 -20.79 -20.07 -18.51
CA VAL A 610 -20.91 -21.52 -18.70
C VAL A 610 -21.95 -22.18 -17.79
N TRP A 611 -22.43 -21.50 -16.74
CA TRP A 611 -23.50 -21.99 -15.87
C TRP A 611 -24.37 -20.84 -15.31
N PRO A 612 -25.71 -20.98 -15.35
CA PRO A 612 -26.67 -19.90 -15.08
C PRO A 612 -27.05 -19.68 -13.61
#